data_AF-X1JNG7-F1
#
_entry.id   AF-X1JNG7-F1
#
_cell.length_a   1.000
_cell.length_b   1.000
_cell.length_c   1.000
_cell.angle_alpha   90.00
_cell.angle_beta   90.00
_cell.angle_gamma   90.00
#
_symmetry.space_group_name_H-M   'P 1'
#
loop_
_entity.id
_entity.type
_entity.pdbx_description
1 polymer ?
#
loop_
_entity_poly.entity_id
_entity_poly.type
_entity_poly.pdbx_seq_one_letter_code
_entity_poly.pdbx_strand_id
1 'polypeptide(L)'
;LESGNLLVYDNGNGRVAEFSPTGEVVWEYPVLAPASGWITKLWNGNYFFPDINNQRLLEVSPEGEVVKEILLEGIGIYQAKAYNPEDLPALQNE
;
A
#
# COMPACT_ATOMS: atom_id res chain seq x y z
N LEU A 1 9.21 -6.83 -5.85
CA LEU A 1 8.55 -7.87 -5.03
C LEU A 1 9.34 -9.16 -5.19
N GLU A 2 9.38 -10.05 -4.20
CA GLU A 2 10.05 -11.36 -4.34
C GLU A 2 9.47 -12.20 -5.49
N SER A 3 8.18 -12.01 -5.79
CA SER A 3 7.48 -12.63 -6.91
C SER A 3 7.94 -12.18 -8.30
N GLY A 4 8.72 -11.10 -8.42
CA GLY A 4 9.01 -10.46 -9.71
C GLY A 4 7.87 -9.62 -10.27
N ASN A 5 6.73 -9.55 -9.58
CA ASN A 5 5.59 -8.71 -9.96
C ASN A 5 5.89 -7.22 -9.77
N LEU A 6 5.12 -6.39 -10.47
CA LEU A 6 5.15 -4.93 -10.40
C LEU A 6 3.96 -4.41 -9.62
N LEU A 7 4.20 -3.52 -8.65
CA LEU A 7 3.16 -2.89 -7.86
C LEU A 7 3.09 -1.40 -8.23
N VAL A 8 1.90 -0.96 -8.67
CA VAL A 8 1.76 0.33 -9.36
C VAL A 8 0.54 1.07 -8.85
N TYR A 9 0.73 2.36 -8.56
CA TYR A 9 -0.35 3.32 -8.49
C TYR A 9 -0.76 3.71 -9.93
N ASP A 10 -1.75 3.01 -10.46
CA ASP A 10 -2.26 3.18 -11.81
C ASP A 10 -3.26 4.34 -11.85
N ASN A 11 -2.75 5.54 -11.60
CA ASN A 11 -3.53 6.77 -11.46
C ASN A 11 -4.44 7.05 -12.67
N GLY A 12 -4.01 6.70 -13.88
CA GLY A 12 -4.82 6.85 -15.10
C GLY A 12 -6.09 6.00 -15.08
N ASN A 13 -6.10 4.91 -14.32
CA ASN A 13 -7.23 3.99 -14.17
C ASN A 13 -7.88 4.04 -12.78
N GLY A 14 -7.46 4.93 -11.88
CA GLY A 14 -8.08 5.07 -10.56
C GLY A 14 -7.93 3.84 -9.66
N ARG A 15 -6.80 3.15 -9.73
CA ARG A 15 -6.55 1.93 -8.95
C ARG A 15 -5.12 1.84 -8.47
N VAL A 16 -4.91 1.02 -7.45
CA VAL A 16 -3.62 0.40 -7.19
C VAL A 16 -3.68 -1.02 -7.70
N ALA A 17 -2.63 -1.49 -8.38
CA ALA A 17 -2.65 -2.81 -9.00
C ALA A 17 -1.29 -3.50 -8.90
N GLU A 18 -1.33 -4.81 -8.75
CA GLU A 18 -0.19 -5.70 -8.93
C GLU A 18 -0.29 -6.36 -10.30
N PHE A 19 0.79 -6.26 -11.07
CA PHE A 19 0.93 -6.85 -12.39
C PHE A 19 1.94 -7.99 -12.35
N SER A 20 1.60 -9.10 -13.01
CA SER A 20 2.56 -10.15 -13.32
C SER A 20 3.68 -9.63 -14.22
N PRO A 21 4.81 -10.35 -14.36
CA PRO A 21 5.87 -9.96 -15.29
C PRO A 21 5.42 -9.94 -16.76
N THR A 22 4.31 -10.61 -17.10
CA THR A 22 3.71 -10.60 -18.44
C THR A 22 2.72 -9.44 -18.64
N GLY A 23 2.47 -8.63 -17.59
CA GLY A 23 1.58 -7.47 -17.64
C GLY A 23 0.12 -7.77 -17.31
N GLU A 24 -0.18 -8.96 -16.79
CA GLU A 24 -1.54 -9.32 -16.37
C GLU A 24 -1.82 -8.76 -14.98
N VAL A 25 -3.02 -8.21 -14.74
CA VAL A 25 -3.44 -7.76 -13.41
C VAL A 25 -3.73 -8.99 -12.56
N VAL A 26 -2.97 -9.18 -11.48
CA VAL A 26 -3.15 -10.30 -10.53
C VAL A 26 -3.85 -9.87 -9.25
N TRP A 27 -3.89 -8.56 -9.00
CA TRP A 27 -4.65 -7.94 -7.90
C TRP A 27 -4.89 -6.47 -8.21
N GLU A 28 -6.02 -5.91 -7.77
CA GLU A 28 -6.29 -4.48 -7.84
C GLU A 28 -7.19 -4.01 -6.70
N TYR A 29 -7.11 -2.71 -6.40
CA TYR A 29 -7.99 -2.04 -5.45
C TYR A 29 -8.32 -0.61 -5.93
N PRO A 30 -9.61 -0.21 -5.90
CA PRO A 30 -10.03 1.10 -6.38
C PRO A 30 -9.60 2.21 -5.43
N VAL A 31 -9.15 3.33 -5.98
CA VAL A 31 -8.74 4.52 -5.22
C VAL A 31 -9.15 5.79 -5.96
N LEU A 32 -9.34 6.88 -5.22
CA LEU A 32 -9.56 8.18 -5.85
C LEU A 32 -8.25 8.68 -6.45
N ALA A 33 -8.26 9.01 -7.74
CA ALA A 33 -7.11 9.55 -8.47
C ALA A 33 -7.20 11.08 -8.67
N PRO A 34 -6.06 11.78 -8.77
CA PRO A 34 -4.70 11.25 -8.58
C PRO A 34 -4.42 11.00 -7.09
N ALA A 35 -3.79 9.87 -6.80
CA ALA A 35 -3.32 9.49 -5.48
C ALA A 35 -1.78 9.46 -5.43
N SER A 36 -1.20 9.48 -4.24
CA SER A 36 0.26 9.44 -4.09
C SER A 36 0.81 8.07 -4.49
N GLY A 37 2.02 8.07 -5.06
CA GLY A 37 2.56 6.89 -5.76
C GLY A 37 3.18 5.81 -4.87
N TRP A 38 2.88 5.76 -3.57
CA TRP A 38 3.53 4.83 -2.66
C TRP A 38 2.62 3.66 -2.30
N ILE A 39 3.05 2.45 -2.67
CA ILE A 39 2.44 1.21 -2.22
C ILE A 39 3.53 0.20 -1.90
N THR A 40 3.32 -0.60 -0.86
CA THR A 40 4.16 -1.73 -0.49
C THR A 40 3.30 -2.98 -0.30
N LYS A 41 3.79 -4.13 -0.75
CA LYS A 41 3.28 -5.43 -0.31
C LYS A 41 4.00 -5.83 0.97
N LEU A 42 3.25 -6.15 2.00
CA LEU A 42 3.74 -6.52 3.33
C LEU A 42 4.17 -8.00 3.38
N TRP A 43 4.93 -8.36 4.40
CA TRP A 43 5.43 -9.72 4.64
C TRP A 43 4.32 -10.76 4.82
N ASN A 44 3.14 -10.33 5.27
CA ASN A 44 1.95 -11.18 5.41
C ASN A 44 1.13 -11.30 4.10
N GLY A 45 1.59 -10.69 3.00
CA GLY A 45 0.92 -10.71 1.70
C GLY A 45 -0.07 -9.56 1.47
N ASN A 46 -0.40 -8.78 2.50
CA ASN A 46 -1.30 -7.64 2.39
C ASN A 46 -0.67 -6.47 1.62
N TYR A 47 -1.49 -5.53 1.20
CA TYR A 47 -1.10 -4.31 0.51
C TYR A 47 -1.27 -3.12 1.44
N PHE A 48 -0.23 -2.30 1.54
CA PHE A 48 -0.23 -1.11 2.37
C PHE A 48 0.06 0.13 1.54
N PHE A 49 -0.85 1.11 1.61
CA PHE A 49 -0.75 2.35 0.85
C PHE A 49 -1.55 3.50 1.50
N PRO A 50 -1.17 4.76 1.24
CA PRO A 50 -1.94 5.93 1.65
C PRO A 50 -3.06 6.21 0.64
N ASP A 51 -4.30 6.22 1.11
CA ASP A 51 -5.46 6.71 0.36
C ASP A 51 -5.62 8.20 0.65
N ILE A 52 -4.74 9.00 0.05
CA ILE A 52 -4.52 10.40 0.42
C ILE A 52 -5.76 11.28 0.30
N ASN A 53 -6.61 11.01 -0.69
CA ASN A 53 -7.82 11.79 -0.95
C ASN A 53 -8.87 11.55 0.13
N ASN A 54 -8.79 10.41 0.81
CA ASN A 54 -9.62 10.07 1.95
C ASN A 54 -8.89 10.23 3.30
N GLN A 55 -7.71 10.84 3.32
CA GLN A 55 -6.92 11.14 4.53
C GLN A 55 -6.71 9.91 5.43
N ARG A 56 -6.32 8.78 4.84
CA ARG A 56 -6.13 7.53 5.59
C ARG A 56 -5.01 6.66 5.05
N LEU A 57 -4.49 5.78 5.92
CA LEU A 57 -3.65 4.63 5.52
C LEU A 57 -4.50 3.39 5.51
N LEU A 58 -4.32 2.57 4.48
CA LEU A 58 -5.00 1.29 4.34
C LEU A 58 -3.99 0.16 4.36
N GLU A 59 -4.32 -0.89 5.10
CA GLU A 59 -3.81 -2.25 4.88
C GLU A 59 -4.97 -3.08 4.32
N VAL A 60 -4.78 -3.65 3.14
CA VAL A 60 -5.80 -4.39 2.39
C VAL A 60 -5.32 -5.82 2.14
N SER A 61 -6.17 -6.81 2.35
CA SER A 61 -5.84 -8.22 2.10
C SER A 61 -5.77 -8.55 0.60
N PRO A 62 -5.19 -9.71 0.21
CA PRO A 62 -5.27 -10.23 -1.16
C PRO A 62 -6.70 -10.41 -1.68
N GLU A 63 -7.68 -10.62 -0.81
CA GLU A 63 -9.10 -10.74 -1.13
C GLU A 63 -9.78 -9.38 -1.33
N GLY A 64 -9.07 -8.28 -1.06
CA GLY A 64 -9.58 -6.91 -1.21
C GLY A 64 -10.24 -6.34 0.05
N GLU A 65 -10.12 -7.01 1.20
CA GLU A 65 -10.71 -6.56 2.45
C GLU A 65 -9.80 -5.56 3.17
N VAL A 66 -10.37 -4.46 3.68
CA VAL A 66 -9.61 -3.53 4.53
C VAL A 66 -9.43 -4.16 5.92
N VAL A 67 -8.21 -4.57 6.23
CA VAL A 67 -7.87 -5.19 7.52
C VAL A 67 -7.40 -4.18 8.56
N LYS A 68 -6.89 -3.03 8.10
CA LYS A 68 -6.51 -1.91 8.97
C LYS A 68 -6.73 -0.59 8.27
N GLU A 69 -7.28 0.37 9.02
CA GLU A 69 -7.45 1.75 8.60
C GLU A 69 -6.91 2.67 9.69
N ILE A 70 -6.13 3.67 9.29
CA ILE A 70 -5.64 4.74 10.18
C ILE A 70 -6.07 6.06 9.57
N LEU A 71 -6.97 6.78 10.24
CA LEU A 71 -7.36 8.13 9.86
C LEU A 71 -6.25 9.13 10.23
N LEU A 72 -6.02 10.08 9.33
CA LEU A 72 -4.92 11.03 9.40
C LEU A 72 -5.46 12.45 9.25
N GLU A 73 -6.16 12.91 10.29
CA GLU A 73 -6.75 14.23 10.30
C GLU A 73 -5.67 15.32 10.29
N GLY A 74 -5.71 16.19 9.27
CA GLY A 74 -4.82 17.35 9.20
C GLY A 74 -3.36 17.05 8.80
N ILE A 75 -3.06 15.82 8.38
CA ILE A 75 -1.72 15.43 7.94
C ILE A 75 -1.72 15.21 6.42
N GLY A 76 -0.96 16.02 5.69
CA GLY A 76 -0.68 15.78 4.26
C GLY A 76 0.34 14.65 4.10
N ILE A 77 -0.11 13.45 3.74
CA ILE A 77 0.77 12.30 3.53
C ILE A 77 1.13 12.17 2.06
N TYR A 78 2.44 12.14 1.80
CA TYR A 78 2.97 11.81 0.49
C TYR A 78 3.44 10.35 0.43
N GLN A 79 4.00 9.83 1.52
CA GLN A 79 4.54 8.48 1.64
C GLN A 79 4.24 7.90 3.03
N ALA A 80 3.98 6.61 3.07
CA ALA A 80 3.99 5.82 4.30
C ALA A 80 4.82 4.55 4.09
N LYS A 81 5.49 4.07 5.14
CA LYS A 81 6.23 2.81 5.14
C LYS A 81 5.85 2.01 6.37
N ALA A 82 5.48 0.76 6.16
CA ALA A 82 5.29 -0.20 7.23
C ALA A 82 6.61 -0.96 7.48
N TYR A 83 6.83 -1.36 8.72
CA TYR A 83 7.96 -2.18 9.15
C TYR A 83 7.41 -3.42 9.83
N ASN A 84 8.02 -4.57 9.56
CA ASN A 84 7.77 -5.76 10.36
C ASN A 84 8.37 -5.51 11.76
N PRO A 85 7.59 -5.64 12.85
CA PRO A 85 8.12 -5.45 14.20
C PRO A 85 9.33 -6.34 14.52
N GLU A 86 9.42 -7.52 13.89
CA GLU A 86 10.56 -8.43 14.04
C GLU A 86 11.85 -7.93 13.35
N ASP A 87 11.69 -7.10 12.31
CA ASP A 87 12.81 -6.49 11.58
C ASP A 87 13.23 -5.13 12.15
N LEU A 88 12.46 -4.59 13.11
CA LEU A 88 12.89 -3.40 13.82
C LEU A 88 14.09 -3.78 14.67
N PRO A 89 15.29 -3.17 14.47
CA PRO A 89 16.33 -3.28 15.47
C PRO A 89 15.68 -2.87 16.78
N ALA A 90 15.80 -3.71 17.82
CA ALA A 90 15.30 -3.38 19.15
C ALA A 90 15.67 -1.93 19.39
N LEU A 91 14.66 -1.06 19.54
CA LEU A 91 14.88 0.37 19.75
C LEU A 91 15.78 0.45 20.98
N GLN A 92 17.09 0.60 20.76
CA GLN A 92 18.02 0.87 21.83
C GLN A 92 17.63 2.27 22.26
N ASN A 93 16.89 2.32 23.37
CA ASN A 93 16.54 3.56 24.03
C ASN A 93 17.86 4.32 24.28
N GLU A 94 18.08 5.41 23.56
CA GLU A 94 19.01 6.47 23.95
C GLU A 94 18.29 7.48 24.83
#